data_AF-A0A956BIB6-F1
#
_entry.id   AF-A0A956BIB6-F1
#
_cell.length_a   1.000
_cell.length_b   1.000
_cell.length_c   1.000
_cell.angle_alpha   90.00
_cell.angle_beta   90.00
_cell.angle_gamma   90.00
#
_symmetry.space_group_name_H-M   'P 1'
#
loop_
_entity.id
_entity.type
_entity.pdbx_description
1 polymer ?
#
loop_
_entity_poly.entity_id
_entity_poly.type
_entity_poly.pdbx_seq_one_letter_code
_entity_poly.pdbx_strand_id
1 'polypeptide(L)' 'ENVVKERLGKFQGTLAPGFHFMVPFVDRAAYRHEMREQVLDVPPQSCITRDNIQVEVDGVVYLKVF' A
#
# COMPACT_ATOMS: atom_id res chain seq x y z
N GLU A 1 -10.75 3.38 3.52
CA GLU A 1 -10.42 2.47 2.40
C GLU A 1 -11.07 3.03 1.16
N ASN A 2 -10.29 3.31 0.13
CA ASN A 2 -10.79 3.81 -1.14
C ASN A 2 -10.75 2.66 -2.14
N VAL A 3 -11.81 2.45 -2.91
CA VAL A 3 -11.87 1.37 -3.90
C VAL A 3 -11.84 1.98 -5.29
N VAL A 4 -10.88 1.59 -6.12
CA VAL A 4 -10.84 2.02 -7.53
C VAL A 4 -11.86 1.22 -8.33
N LYS A 5 -12.75 1.93 -9.02
CA LYS A 5 -13.75 1.40 -9.94
C LYS A 5 -13.17 1.31 -11.34
N GLU A 6 -13.20 0.12 -11.89
CA GLU A 6 -12.88 -0.12 -13.30
C GLU A 6 -14.13 -0.56 -14.05
N ARG A 7 -14.31 -0.06 -15.28
CA ARG A 7 -15.35 -0.49 -16.20
C ARG A 7 -14.69 -1.03 -17.47
N LEU A 8 -14.87 -2.31 -17.76
CA LEU A 8 -14.28 -2.98 -18.94
C LEU A 8 -12.77 -2.70 -19.12
N GLY A 9 -12.01 -2.69 -18.01
CA GLY A 9 -10.56 -2.42 -18.01
C GLY A 9 -10.15 -0.95 -18.12
N LYS A 10 -11.10 0.00 -18.07
CA LYS A 10 -10.81 1.44 -17.99
C LYS A 10 -11.12 2.00 -16.59
N PHE A 11 -10.22 2.85 -16.09
CA PHE A 11 -10.42 3.58 -14.82
C PHE A 11 -11.64 4.50 -14.93
N GLN A 12 -12.62 4.33 -14.03
CA GLN A 12 -13.82 5.17 -13.99
C GLN A 12 -13.78 6.17 -12.83
N GLY A 13 -13.18 5.81 -11.70
CA GLY A 13 -13.07 6.71 -10.55
C GLY A 13 -12.82 5.95 -9.24
N THR A 14 -12.57 6.70 -8.18
CA THR A 14 -12.30 6.18 -6.85
C THR A 14 -13.55 6.27 -5.98
N LEU A 15 -14.07 5.14 -5.52
CA LEU A 15 -15.17 5.05 -4.57
C LEU A 15 -14.62 5.30 -3.15
N ALA A 16 -15.06 6.41 -2.55
CA ALA A 16 -14.88 6.66 -1.11
C ALA A 16 -15.79 5.73 -0.29
N PRO A 17 -15.55 5.53 1.02
CA PRO A 17 -16.44 4.74 1.87
C PRO A 17 -17.88 5.28 1.83
N GLY A 18 -18.84 4.43 1.43
CA GLY A 18 -20.24 4.83 1.27
C GLY A 18 -21.06 3.80 0.51
N PHE A 19 -22.37 4.03 0.41
CA PHE A 19 -23.25 3.19 -0.40
C PHE A 19 -23.08 3.53 -1.87
N HIS A 20 -22.54 2.58 -2.63
CA HIS A 20 -22.33 2.73 -4.07
C HIS A 20 -23.00 1.60 -4.83
N PHE A 21 -23.83 1.96 -5.82
CA PHE A 21 -24.45 0.98 -6.71
C PHE A 21 -23.46 0.63 -7.84
N MET A 22 -22.93 -0.58 -7.80
CA MET A 22 -22.08 -1.13 -8.86
C MET A 22 -22.91 -2.09 -9.72
N VAL A 23 -22.87 -1.92 -11.04
CA VAL A 23 -23.55 -2.82 -11.95
C VAL A 23 -22.72 -4.12 -12.04
N PRO A 24 -23.22 -5.26 -11.53
CA PRO A 24 -22.51 -6.53 -11.66
C PRO A 24 -22.31 -6.80 -13.16
N PHE A 25 -21.19 -7.41 -13.55
CA PHE A 25 -20.73 -7.68 -14.93
C PHE A 25 -19.98 -6.56 -15.66
N VAL A 26 -20.29 -5.28 -15.43
CA VAL A 26 -19.65 -4.17 -16.16
C VAL A 26 -18.60 -3.46 -15.30
N ASP A 27 -18.90 -3.30 -14.01
CA ASP A 27 -18.07 -2.59 -13.06
C ASP A 27 -17.33 -3.59 -12.15
N ARG A 28 -16.01 -3.49 -12.08
CA ARG A 28 -15.16 -4.29 -11.19
C ARG A 28 -14.51 -3.36 -10.15
N ALA A 29 -14.66 -3.71 -8.88
CA ALA A 29 -13.88 -3.13 -7.79
C ALA A 29 -12.48 -3.77 -7.81
N ALA A 30 -11.53 -3.11 -8.48
CA ALA A 30 -10.24 -3.73 -8.78
C ALA A 30 -9.17 -3.46 -7.70
N TYR A 31 -9.16 -2.27 -7.11
CA TYR A 31 -8.08 -1.87 -6.20
C TYR A 31 -8.62 -1.34 -4.88
N ARG A 32 -8.49 -2.12 -3.80
CA ARG A 32 -8.79 -1.66 -2.44
C ARG A 32 -7.55 -0.99 -1.88
N HIS A 33 -7.57 0.33 -1.80
CA HIS A 33 -6.51 1.10 -1.18
C HIS A 33 -6.77 1.19 0.32
N GLU A 34 -5.95 0.50 1.10
CA GLU A 34 -5.94 0.60 2.55
C GLU A 34 -5.25 1.92 2.95
N MET A 35 -5.97 2.77 3.69
CA MET A 35 -5.44 4.05 4.19
C MET A 35 -4.89 3.92 5.62
N ARG A 36 -4.60 2.69 6.04
CA ARG A 36 -4.03 2.38 7.35
C ARG A 36 -2.52 2.41 7.25
N GLU A 37 -1.87 2.69 8.38
CA GLU A 37 -0.41 2.60 8.47
C GLU A 37 0.02 1.16 8.21
N GLN A 38 0.94 1.00 7.26
CA GLN A 38 1.55 -0.27 6.93
C GLN A 38 2.96 -0.28 7.52
N VAL A 39 3.26 -1.35 8.26
CA VAL A 39 4.58 -1.59 8.86
C VAL A 39 5.33 -2.53 7.93
N LEU A 40 6.46 -2.07 7.39
CA LEU A 40 7.37 -2.90 6.62
C LEU A 40 8.65 -3.12 7.41
N ASP A 41 8.96 -4.38 7.69
CA ASP A 41 10.20 -4.79 8.32
C ASP A 41 11.33 -4.80 7.28
N VAL A 42 12.43 -4.09 7.58
CA VAL A 42 13.63 -4.11 6.75
C VAL A 42 14.52 -5.26 7.23
N PRO A 43 14.95 -6.16 6.31
CA PRO A 43 15.83 -7.25 6.71
C PRO A 43 17.15 -6.71 7.28
N PRO A 44 17.74 -7.39 8.28
CA PRO A 44 19.00 -6.95 8.89
C PRO A 44 20.11 -6.83 7.85
N GLN A 45 20.87 -5.74 7.91
CA GLN A 45 22.01 -5.50 7.03
C GLN A 45 23.30 -5.38 7.85
N SER A 46 24.32 -6.14 7.45
CA SER A 46 25.66 -6.02 8.01
C SER A 46 26.37 -4.82 7.37
N CYS A 47 26.79 -3.87 8.19
CA CYS A 47 27.47 -2.66 7.75
C CYS A 47 28.73 -2.41 8.59
N ILE A 48 29.73 -1.75 7.99
CA ILE A 48 30.97 -1.37 8.66
C ILE A 48 30.86 0.11 9.03
N THR A 49 30.97 0.44 10.31
CA THR A 49 30.92 1.82 10.79
C THR A 49 32.22 2.56 10.46
N ARG A 50 32.19 3.89 10.60
CA ARG A 50 33.38 4.73 10.38
C ARG A 50 34.55 4.38 11.30
N ASP A 51 34.26 3.78 12.44
CA ASP A 51 35.25 3.31 13.42
C ASP A 51 35.78 1.90 13.11
N ASN A 52 35.49 1.36 11.91
CA ASN A 52 35.97 0.08 11.41
C ASN A 52 35.46 -1.13 12.23
N ILE A 53 34.22 -1.05 12.73
CA ILE A 53 33.55 -2.12 13.45
C ILE A 53 32.40 -2.63 12.59
N GLN A 54 32.25 -3.96 12.52
CA GLN A 54 31.13 -4.60 11.85
C GLN A 54 29.93 -4.65 12.80
N VAL A 55 28.81 -4.10 12.35
CA VAL A 55 27.54 -4.10 13.09
C VAL A 55 26.40 -4.53 12.19
N GLU A 56 25.40 -5.16 12.79
CA GLU A 56 24.16 -5.53 12.16
C GLU A 56 23.10 -4.49 12.53
N VAL A 57 22.44 -3.92 11.53
CA VAL A 57 21.41 -2.90 11.71
C VAL A 57 20.11 -3.42 11.11
N ASP A 58 19.05 -3.40 11.92
CA ASP A 58 17.68 -3.62 11.52
C ASP A 58 16.90 -2.30 11.51
N GLY A 59 15.70 -2.33 10.93
CA GLY A 59 14.87 -1.14 10.83
C GLY A 59 13.44 -1.46 10.49
N VAL A 60 12.55 -0.52 10.84
CA VAL A 60 11.13 -0.60 10.54
C VAL A 60 10.72 0.65 9.77
N VAL A 61 10.04 0.48 8.65
CA VAL A 61 9.52 1.58 7.84
C VAL A 61 8.02 1.67 8.03
N TYR A 62 7.56 2.83 8.50
CA TYR A 62 6.14 3.16 8.61
C TYR A 62 5.70 3.90 7.35
N LEU A 63 4.82 3.27 6.57
CA LEU A 63 4.23 3.86 5.38
C LEU A 63 2.79 4.28 5.65
N LYS A 64 2.48 5.52 5.30
CA LYS A 64 1.10 6.04 5.26
C LYS A 64 0.84 6.61 3.88
N VAL A 65 -0.05 5.97 3.14
CA VAL A 65 -0.48 6.45 1.82
C VAL A 65 -1.74 7.30 2.00
N PHE A 66 -1.70 8.52 1.44
CA PHE A 66 -2.79 9.51 1.50
C PHE A 66 -3.61 9.52 0.21
#